data_AF-A0A8H8SZ68-F1
#
_entry.id   AF-A0A8H8SZ68-F1
#
_cell.length_a   1.000
_cell.length_b   1.000
_cell.length_c   1.000
_cell.angle_alpha   90.00
_cell.angle_beta   90.00
_cell.angle_gamma   90.00
#
_symmetry.space_group_name_H-M   'P 1'
#
loop_
_entity.id
_entity.type
_entity.pdbx_description
1 polymer ?
#
loop_
_entity_poly.entity_id
_entity_poly.type
_entity_poly.pdbx_seq_one_letter_code
_entity_poly.pdbx_strand_id
1 'polypeptide(L)'
;MPLIHSPRPNLLASLGGNAPPTRPFLIFYSDIVDGQMWCPDCRNVENVVKQAFEPVDGPTGIIRWVGNRADWKSPSNVYRKEFNISSVPTIIRLKDGKEDARLVDREILDSAKLKEFLQG
;
A
#
# COMPACT_ATOMS: atom_id res chain seq x y z
N MET A 1 -11.11 9.58 0.79
CA MET A 1 -11.35 8.65 1.93
C MET A 1 -10.00 8.32 2.55
N PRO A 2 -9.90 8.08 3.87
CA PRO A 2 -8.62 8.16 4.58
C PRO A 2 -7.69 7.00 4.24
N LEU A 3 -6.38 7.28 4.19
CA LEU A 3 -5.35 6.25 4.26
C LEU A 3 -5.55 5.43 5.54
N ILE A 4 -5.88 4.15 5.39
CA ILE A 4 -6.16 3.28 6.54
C ILE A 4 -4.86 2.60 6.96
N HIS A 5 -4.29 3.02 8.08
CA HIS A 5 -3.15 2.34 8.71
C HIS A 5 -3.69 1.18 9.53
N SER A 6 -3.55 -0.06 9.06
CA SER A 6 -4.08 -1.22 9.77
C SER A 6 -3.10 -2.39 9.82
N PRO A 7 -2.77 -2.90 11.02
CA PRO A 7 -1.92 -4.08 11.20
C PRO A 7 -2.68 -5.41 11.01
N ARG A 8 -4.00 -5.38 10.77
CA ARG A 8 -4.84 -6.60 10.66
C ARG A 8 -5.62 -6.65 9.34
N PRO A 9 -5.71 -7.82 8.67
CA PRO A 9 -6.40 -7.98 7.39
C PRO A 9 -7.92 -7.80 7.47
N ASN A 10 -8.55 -8.04 8.63
CA ASN A 10 -10.02 -8.11 8.76
C ASN A 10 -10.73 -6.81 9.16
N LEU A 11 -10.04 -5.66 9.29
CA LEU A 11 -10.68 -4.42 9.75
C LEU A 11 -11.76 -3.90 8.77
N LEU A 12 -11.65 -4.24 7.47
CA LEU A 12 -12.63 -3.84 6.45
C LEU A 12 -14.05 -4.36 6.73
N ALA A 13 -14.19 -5.48 7.43
CA ALA A 13 -15.49 -6.06 7.77
C ALA A 13 -16.12 -5.46 9.04
N SER A 14 -15.34 -4.75 9.86
CA SER A 14 -15.77 -4.27 11.19
C SER A 14 -16.15 -2.79 11.24
N LEU A 15 -15.93 -2.04 10.16
CA LEU A 15 -16.44 -0.67 10.03
C LEU A 15 -17.88 -0.73 9.53
N GLY A 16 -18.82 -0.87 10.47
CA GLY A 16 -20.25 -0.82 10.18
C GLY A 16 -20.61 0.43 9.38
N GLY A 17 -21.14 0.23 8.17
CA GLY A 17 -21.79 1.28 7.39
C GLY A 17 -21.00 1.81 6.20
N ASN A 18 -20.56 0.94 5.30
CA ASN A 18 -20.70 1.07 3.84
C ASN A 18 -20.07 -0.16 3.20
N ALA A 19 -20.57 -0.59 2.05
CA ALA A 19 -20.01 -1.70 1.30
C ALA A 19 -18.46 -1.57 1.20
N PRO A 20 -17.71 -2.69 1.19
CA PRO A 20 -16.27 -2.63 0.99
C PRO A 20 -15.96 -1.71 -0.20
N PRO A 21 -14.96 -0.82 -0.07
CA PRO A 21 -14.62 0.13 -1.13
C PRO A 21 -14.49 -0.64 -2.45
N THR A 22 -15.15 -0.15 -3.50
CA THR A 22 -15.32 -0.92 -4.75
C THR A 22 -13.99 -1.29 -5.40
N ARG A 23 -12.93 -0.50 -5.16
CA ARG A 23 -11.55 -0.75 -5.62
C ARG A 23 -10.54 -0.23 -4.58
N PRO A 24 -10.17 -1.04 -3.56
CA PRO A 24 -9.14 -0.65 -2.61
C PRO A 24 -7.74 -0.86 -3.19
N PHE A 25 -6.80 -0.03 -2.74
CA PHE A 25 -5.38 -0.18 -3.03
C PHE A 25 -4.65 -0.63 -1.76
N LEU A 26 -3.78 -1.63 -1.88
CA LEU A 26 -2.88 -2.04 -0.80
C LEU A 26 -1.52 -1.38 -1.02
N ILE A 27 -1.02 -0.68 -0.01
CA ILE A 27 0.26 0.05 -0.06
C ILE A 27 1.19 -0.60 0.94
N PHE A 28 2.27 -1.22 0.46
CA PHE A 28 3.25 -1.90 1.30
C PHE A 28 4.44 -1.00 1.55
N TYR A 29 4.67 -0.69 2.82
CA TYR A 29 5.79 0.13 3.28
C TYR A 29 6.66 -0.61 4.29
N SER A 30 7.92 -0.21 4.37
CA SER A 30 8.78 -0.53 5.50
C SER A 30 8.27 0.10 6.78
N ASP A 31 8.44 -0.57 7.91
CA ASP A 31 8.15 0.01 9.23
C ASP A 31 8.97 1.28 9.50
N ILE A 32 8.43 2.09 10.40
CA ILE A 32 9.09 3.28 10.94
C ILE A 32 10.05 2.85 12.05
N VAL A 33 11.32 3.20 11.90
CA VAL A 33 12.40 2.98 12.87
C VAL A 33 13.06 4.33 13.12
N ASP A 34 13.17 4.74 14.38
CA ASP A 34 13.74 6.05 14.77
C ASP A 34 13.06 7.25 14.08
N GLY A 35 11.73 7.21 14.00
CA GLY A 35 10.93 8.33 13.47
C GLY A 35 10.82 8.40 11.95
N GLN A 36 11.43 7.48 11.20
CA GLN A 36 11.29 7.42 9.74
C GLN A 36 11.25 5.99 9.21
N MET A 37 10.65 5.80 8.04
CA MET A 37 10.67 4.51 7.34
C MET A 37 12.11 4.05 7.06
N TRP A 38 12.45 2.82 7.44
CA TRP A 38 13.83 2.32 7.25
C TRP A 38 14.20 2.15 5.77
N CYS A 39 13.22 2.01 4.87
CA CYS A 39 13.46 1.95 3.44
C CYS A 39 13.56 3.38 2.84
N PRO A 40 14.68 3.74 2.20
CA PRO A 40 14.83 5.03 1.52
C PRO A 40 13.78 5.27 0.43
N ASP A 41 13.45 4.26 -0.37
CA ASP A 41 12.48 4.43 -1.45
C ASP A 41 11.05 4.60 -0.93
N CYS A 42 10.70 3.98 0.21
CA CYS A 42 9.42 4.22 0.87
C CYS A 42 9.27 5.69 1.30
N ARG A 43 10.34 6.31 1.82
CA ARG A 43 10.36 7.75 2.16
C ARG A 43 10.21 8.63 0.92
N ASN A 44 10.87 8.27 -0.18
CA ASN A 44 10.80 9.04 -1.42
C ASN A 44 9.40 9.09 -2.02
N VAL A 45 8.65 7.98 -1.95
CA VAL A 45 7.30 7.89 -2.52
C VAL A 45 6.20 8.40 -1.57
N GLU A 46 6.50 8.61 -0.29
CA GLU A 46 5.49 8.91 0.74
C GLU A 46 4.63 10.12 0.37
N ASN A 47 5.26 11.22 -0.03
CA ASN A 47 4.54 12.44 -0.41
C ASN A 47 3.66 12.23 -1.65
N VAL A 48 4.11 11.45 -2.62
CA VAL A 48 3.36 11.14 -3.84
C VAL A 48 2.12 10.31 -3.51
N VAL A 49 2.27 9.31 -2.63
CA VAL A 49 1.16 8.48 -2.17
C VAL A 49 0.17 9.30 -1.34
N LYS A 50 0.64 10.16 -0.42
CA LYS A 50 -0.24 11.05 0.34
C LYS A 50 -1.08 11.94 -0.58
N GLN A 51 -0.46 12.60 -1.55
CA GLN A 51 -1.17 13.44 -2.52
C GLN A 51 -2.21 12.67 -3.34
N ALA A 52 -1.94 11.40 -3.67
CA ALA A 52 -2.85 10.57 -4.43
C ALA A 52 -4.06 10.07 -3.63
N PHE A 53 -3.86 9.69 -2.36
CA PHE A 53 -4.84 8.94 -1.57
C PHE A 53 -5.50 9.74 -0.43
N GLU A 54 -4.88 10.80 0.08
CA GLU A 54 -5.46 11.64 1.15
C GLU A 54 -6.65 12.53 0.74
N PRO A 55 -6.82 12.97 -0.53
CA PRO A 55 -7.98 13.77 -0.90
C PRO A 55 -9.32 13.12 -0.51
N VAL A 56 -10.33 13.95 -0.21
CA VAL A 56 -11.67 13.48 0.21
C VAL A 56 -12.27 12.54 -0.84
N ASP A 57 -12.14 12.91 -2.11
CA ASP A 57 -12.60 12.13 -3.26
C ASP A 57 -11.52 11.18 -3.82
N GLY A 58 -10.40 11.04 -3.11
CA GLY A 58 -9.31 10.13 -3.46
C GLY A 58 -9.70 8.66 -3.27
N PRO A 59 -9.02 7.74 -3.99
CA PRO A 59 -9.23 6.31 -3.86
C PRO A 59 -8.93 5.81 -2.45
N THR A 60 -9.47 4.65 -2.08
CA THR A 60 -9.20 4.06 -0.76
C THR A 60 -7.86 3.35 -0.76
N GLY A 61 -6.87 3.92 -0.07
CA GLY A 61 -5.56 3.32 0.17
C GLY A 61 -5.45 2.68 1.55
N ILE A 62 -4.89 1.48 1.61
CA ILE A 62 -4.71 0.72 2.84
C ILE A 62 -3.23 0.43 3.02
N ILE A 63 -2.62 1.00 4.06
CA ILE A 63 -1.20 0.81 4.33
C ILE A 63 -0.97 -0.48 5.12
N ARG A 64 0.03 -1.25 4.67
CA ARG A 64 0.55 -2.48 5.26
C ARG A 64 2.03 -2.29 5.57
N TRP A 65 2.35 -2.43 6.85
CA TRP A 65 3.71 -2.34 7.39
C TRP A 65 4.36 -3.72 7.30
N VAL A 66 5.44 -3.85 6.54
CA VAL A 66 6.02 -5.17 6.22
C VAL A 66 6.90 -5.76 7.34
N GLY A 67 7.10 -5.02 8.42
CA GLY A 67 8.00 -5.34 9.50
C GLY A 67 9.32 -4.54 9.44
N ASN A 68 10.17 -4.78 10.43
CA ASN A 68 11.53 -4.27 10.42
C ASN A 68 12.34 -4.89 9.26
N ARG A 69 13.55 -4.36 9.02
CA ARG A 69 14.39 -4.80 7.90
C ARG A 69 14.80 -6.28 7.97
N ALA A 70 14.95 -6.86 9.17
CA ALA A 70 15.32 -8.26 9.34
C ALA A 70 14.14 -9.18 8.99
N ASP A 71 12.96 -8.86 9.51
CA ASP A 71 11.72 -9.59 9.22
C ASP A 71 11.35 -9.51 7.74
N TRP A 72 11.54 -8.35 7.11
CA TRP A 72 11.30 -8.18 5.68
C TRP A 72 12.24 -9.01 4.80
N LYS A 73 13.50 -9.16 5.21
CA LYS A 73 14.48 -9.97 4.47
C LYS A 73 14.21 -11.47 4.60
N SER A 74 13.48 -11.88 5.64
CA SER A 74 13.15 -13.30 5.81
C SER A 74 12.25 -13.80 4.68
N PRO A 75 12.54 -14.97 4.08
CA PRO A 75 11.62 -15.62 3.14
C PRO A 75 10.32 -16.08 3.82
N SER A 76 10.29 -16.15 5.16
CA SER A 76 9.08 -16.45 5.92
C SER A 76 8.11 -15.29 6.07
N ASN A 77 8.48 -14.08 5.61
CA ASN A 77 7.63 -12.89 5.72
C ASN A 77 6.26 -13.12 5.07
N VAL A 78 5.20 -12.80 5.81
CA VAL A 78 3.80 -13.06 5.40
C VAL A 78 3.46 -12.35 4.09
N TYR A 79 3.91 -11.12 3.88
CA TYR A 79 3.61 -10.33 2.69
C TYR A 79 4.36 -10.84 1.45
N ARG A 80 5.57 -11.39 1.63
CA ARG A 80 6.28 -12.08 0.55
C ARG A 80 5.54 -13.34 0.11
N LYS A 81 4.89 -14.06 1.02
CA LYS A 81 4.19 -15.32 0.74
C LYS A 81 2.77 -15.11 0.21
N GLU A 82 1.98 -14.30 0.89
CA GLU A 82 0.55 -14.13 0.59
C GLU A 82 0.31 -13.19 -0.59
N PHE A 83 1.13 -12.15 -0.74
CA PHE A 83 0.95 -11.10 -1.76
C PHE A 83 2.05 -11.11 -2.83
N ASN A 84 3.02 -12.03 -2.73
CA ASN A 84 4.17 -12.13 -3.62
C ASN A 84 4.89 -10.77 -3.79
N ILE A 85 5.09 -10.05 -2.67
CA ILE A 85 5.82 -8.78 -2.66
C ILE A 85 7.32 -9.07 -2.67
N SER A 86 8.02 -8.61 -3.69
CA SER A 86 9.47 -8.80 -3.84
C SER A 86 10.27 -7.62 -3.27
N SER A 87 9.75 -6.40 -3.38
CA SER A 87 10.36 -5.14 -2.95
C SER A 87 9.35 -4.20 -2.27
N VAL A 88 9.86 -3.22 -1.51
CA VAL A 88 9.07 -2.13 -0.94
C VAL A 88 9.72 -0.80 -1.30
N PRO A 89 8.96 0.22 -1.70
CA PRO A 89 7.49 0.31 -1.67
C PRO A 89 6.80 -0.45 -2.81
N THR A 90 5.60 -0.98 -2.56
CA THR A 90 4.74 -1.60 -3.60
C THR A 90 3.29 -1.17 -3.40
N ILE A 91 2.58 -0.84 -4.48
CA ILE A 91 1.14 -0.57 -4.47
C ILE A 91 0.42 -1.61 -5.32
N ILE A 92 -0.59 -2.28 -4.76
CA ILE A 92 -1.45 -3.23 -5.46
C ILE A 92 -2.85 -2.63 -5.60
N ARG A 93 -3.41 -2.68 -6.81
CA ARG A 93 -4.81 -2.35 -7.09
C ARG A 93 -5.64 -3.63 -6.99
N LEU A 94 -6.68 -3.61 -6.16
CA LEU A 94 -7.63 -4.71 -6.04
C LEU A 94 -8.91 -4.39 -6.82
N LYS A 95 -9.37 -5.38 -7.60
CA LYS A 95 -10.63 -5.37 -8.33
C LYS A 95 -11.38 -6.66 -8.01
N ASP A 96 -12.59 -6.54 -7.47
CA ASP A 96 -13.41 -7.68 -7.04
C ASP A 96 -12.66 -8.65 -6.10
N GLY A 97 -11.84 -8.10 -5.20
CA GLY A 97 -11.05 -8.86 -4.22
C GLY A 97 -9.81 -9.56 -4.79
N LYS A 98 -9.49 -9.36 -6.07
CA LYS A 98 -8.30 -9.91 -6.72
C LYS A 98 -7.33 -8.81 -7.09
N GLU A 99 -6.04 -9.14 -7.10
CA GLU A 99 -5.04 -8.26 -7.69
C GLU A 99 -5.28 -8.11 -9.19
N ASP A 100 -5.38 -6.86 -9.63
CA ASP A 100 -5.57 -6.48 -11.03
C ASP A 100 -4.30 -5.85 -11.62
N ALA A 101 -3.59 -5.03 -10.83
CA ALA A 101 -2.34 -4.40 -11.22
C ALA A 101 -1.46 -4.10 -10.01
N ARG A 102 -0.17 -3.88 -10.25
CA ARG A 102 0.80 -3.42 -9.24
C ARG A 102 1.75 -2.37 -9.79
N LEU A 103 2.22 -1.48 -8.91
CA LEU A 103 3.35 -0.58 -9.13
C LEU A 103 4.40 -0.80 -8.06
N VAL A 104 5.68 -0.80 -8.45
CA VAL A 104 6.80 -1.15 -7.57
C VAL A 104 7.86 -0.05 -7.52
N ASP A 105 8.48 0.10 -6.36
CA ASP A 105 9.65 0.95 -6.11
C ASP A 105 9.51 2.37 -6.69
N ARG A 106 10.36 2.71 -7.67
CA ARG A 106 10.42 4.04 -8.28
C ARG A 106 9.34 4.30 -9.33
N GLU A 107 8.64 3.26 -9.81
CA GLU A 107 7.56 3.45 -10.77
C GLU A 107 6.41 4.27 -10.18
N ILE A 108 6.27 4.25 -8.86
CA ILE A 108 5.30 5.05 -8.11
C ILE A 108 5.58 6.55 -8.24
N LEU A 109 6.84 6.95 -8.49
CA LEU A 109 7.21 8.36 -8.67
C LEU A 109 6.87 8.89 -10.07
N ASP A 110 6.64 8.01 -11.04
CA ASP A 110 6.19 8.40 -12.37
C ASP A 110 4.72 8.83 -12.29
N SER A 111 4.49 10.13 -12.34
CA SER A 111 3.15 10.70 -12.18
C SER A 111 2.18 10.25 -13.27
N ALA A 112 2.66 9.95 -14.48
CA ALA A 112 1.81 9.47 -15.57
C ALA A 112 1.38 8.03 -15.31
N LYS A 113 2.33 7.15 -14.98
CA LYS A 113 2.04 5.75 -14.62
C LYS A 113 1.15 5.64 -13.39
N LEU A 114 1.43 6.42 -12.35
CA LEU A 114 0.61 6.43 -11.15
C LEU A 114 -0.82 6.87 -11.47
N LYS A 115 -1.00 7.93 -12.24
CA LYS A 115 -2.34 8.41 -12.61
C LYS A 115 -3.12 7.36 -13.41
N GLU A 116 -2.50 6.73 -14.40
CA GLU A 116 -3.10 5.64 -15.18
C GLU A 116 -3.46 4.45 -14.28
N PHE A 117 -2.56 4.08 -13.37
CA PHE A 117 -2.77 3.03 -12.38
C PHE A 117 -3.90 3.34 -11.38
N LEU A 118 -4.14 4.60 -11.02
CA LEU A 118 -5.24 4.95 -10.13
C LEU A 118 -6.60 4.94 -10.84
N GLN A 119 -6.63 5.09 -12.17
CA GLN A 119 -7.85 5.24 -12.97
C GLN A 119 -8.43 3.92 -13.52
N GLY A 120 -7.64 2.84 -13.56
CA GLY A 120 -8.06 1.55 -14.15
C GLY A 120 -8.96 0.65 -13.30
#